data_AF-A0AAD7GSY4-F1
#
_entry.id   AF-A0AAD7GSY4-F1
#
_cell.length_a   1.000
_cell.length_b   1.000
_cell.length_c   1.000
_cell.angle_alpha   90.00
_cell.angle_beta   90.00
_cell.angle_gamma   90.00
#
_symmetry.space_group_name_H-M   'P 1'
#
loop_
_entity.id
_entity.type
_entity.pdbx_description
1 polymer ?
#
loop_
_entity_poly.entity_id
_entity_poly.type
_entity_poly.pdbx_seq_one_letter_code
_entity_poly.pdbx_strand_id
1 'polypeptide(L)'
;GTNDVTCSGNHTADFGVCTQLVNSLNTGTIIGDSPRSICLGQNGNQCCVSWSAAVESMPQSDLFSAANKILPACVSGSSVSGLARNVNLNGGCVTECLSNRATGCS
;
A
#
# COMPACT_ATOMS: atom_id res chain seq x y z
N GLY A 1 -7.58 1.90 -12.24
CA GLY A 1 -8.77 1.53 -11.47
C GLY A 1 -9.33 2.76 -10.78
N THR A 2 -10.49 2.66 -10.14
CA THR A 2 -11.11 3.79 -9.42
C THR A 2 -10.35 4.11 -8.11
N ASN A 3 -9.70 3.11 -7.51
CA ASN A 3 -8.97 3.18 -6.25
C ASN A 3 -9.89 3.70 -5.14
N ASP A 4 -10.99 2.98 -4.88
CA ASP A 4 -12.03 3.38 -3.94
C ASP A 4 -11.52 3.24 -2.51
N VAL A 5 -11.18 4.38 -1.90
CA VAL A 5 -10.52 4.43 -0.59
C VAL A 5 -11.52 4.17 0.54
N THR A 6 -11.11 3.35 1.50
CA THR A 6 -11.78 3.14 2.79
C THR A 6 -10.75 3.21 3.90
N CYS A 7 -10.95 4.12 4.85
CA CYS A 7 -10.05 4.28 5.98
C CYS A 7 -10.38 3.31 7.12
N SER A 8 -9.36 2.95 7.91
CA SER A 8 -9.51 2.10 9.09
C SER A 8 -8.79 2.72 10.28
N GLY A 9 -9.38 2.59 11.47
CA GLY A 9 -8.71 2.94 12.73
C GLY A 9 -7.82 1.83 13.29
N ASN A 10 -7.81 0.65 12.67
CA ASN A 10 -7.07 -0.51 13.15
C ASN A 10 -5.72 -0.62 12.44
N HIS A 11 -4.71 -1.13 13.15
CA HIS A 11 -3.40 -1.47 12.57
C HIS A 11 -2.73 -0.28 11.88
N THR A 12 -2.81 0.88 12.55
CA THR A 12 -2.27 2.13 12.06
C THR A 12 -0.75 2.07 11.97
N ALA A 13 -0.24 2.58 10.86
CA ALA A 13 1.18 2.82 10.63
C ALA A 13 1.51 4.29 10.86
N ASP A 14 2.77 4.56 11.16
CA ASP A 14 3.27 5.93 11.23
C ASP A 14 3.23 6.61 9.86
N PHE A 15 2.65 7.80 9.81
CA PHE A 15 2.46 8.56 8.57
C PHE A 15 3.80 8.92 7.90
N GLY A 16 4.84 9.23 8.68
CA GLY A 16 6.17 9.57 8.16
C GLY A 16 6.82 8.37 7.47
N VAL A 17 6.75 7.21 8.10
CA VAL A 17 7.25 5.95 7.52
C VAL A 17 6.46 5.58 6.26
N CYS A 18 5.13 5.71 6.28
CA CYS A 18 4.32 5.45 5.08
C CYS A 18 4.61 6.42 3.94
N THR A 19 4.86 7.69 4.23
CA THR A 19 5.24 8.67 3.20
C THR A 19 6.54 8.27 2.51
N GLN A 20 7.55 7.84 3.27
CA GLN A 20 8.81 7.36 2.72
C GLN A 20 8.62 6.09 1.87
N LEU A 21 7.83 5.13 2.37
CA LEU A 21 7.50 3.92 1.63
C LEU A 21 6.82 4.26 0.31
N VAL A 22 5.75 5.06 0.33
CA VAL A 22 5.01 5.45 -0.88
C VAL A 22 5.92 6.11 -1.91
N ASN A 23 6.80 7.03 -1.49
CA ASN A 23 7.75 7.68 -2.39
C ASN A 23 8.73 6.68 -3.01
N SER A 24 9.09 5.60 -2.33
CA SER A 24 9.97 4.55 -2.85
C SER A 24 9.28 3.59 -3.84
N LEU A 25 7.94 3.60 -3.94
CA LEU A 25 7.20 2.72 -4.84
C LEU A 25 7.29 3.14 -6.31
N ASN A 26 7.58 4.42 -6.58
CA ASN A 26 7.62 4.95 -7.94
C ASN A 26 8.92 4.54 -8.69
N THR A 27 9.11 3.23 -8.86
CA THR A 27 10.24 2.61 -9.57
C THR A 27 9.71 1.66 -10.65
N GLY A 28 10.49 1.47 -11.71
CA GLY A 28 10.18 0.52 -12.79
C GLY A 28 10.55 -0.93 -12.48
N THR A 29 10.89 -1.25 -11.23
CA THR A 29 11.23 -2.61 -10.82
C THR A 29 10.01 -3.51 -10.95
N ILE A 30 10.16 -4.64 -11.65
CA ILE A 30 9.13 -5.68 -11.67
C ILE A 30 9.21 -6.48 -10.39
N ILE A 31 8.09 -6.60 -9.68
CA ILE A 31 7.99 -7.41 -8.47
C ILE A 31 7.28 -8.72 -8.77
N GLY A 32 7.75 -9.78 -8.12
CA GLY A 32 7.19 -11.12 -8.28
C GLY A 32 5.85 -11.28 -7.57
N ASP A 33 5.22 -12.43 -7.79
CA ASP A 33 3.89 -12.75 -7.23
C ASP A 33 3.87 -12.90 -5.69
N SER A 34 5.04 -13.07 -5.08
CA SER A 34 5.22 -13.24 -3.64
C SER A 34 6.58 -12.69 -3.17
N PRO A 35 6.65 -12.06 -1.98
CA PRO A 35 5.54 -11.75 -1.08
C PRO A 35 4.62 -10.67 -1.63
N ARG A 36 3.31 -10.75 -1.30
CA ARG A 36 2.29 -9.76 -1.72
C ARG A 36 2.30 -8.48 -0.88
N SER A 37 3.49 -8.02 -0.54
CA SER A 37 3.69 -6.89 0.34
C SER A 37 5.07 -6.27 0.19
N ILE A 38 5.14 -4.94 0.35
CA ILE A 38 6.38 -4.18 0.49
C ILE A 38 6.27 -3.40 1.79
N CYS A 39 7.24 -3.58 2.69
CA CYS A 39 7.26 -2.94 4.00
C CYS A 39 8.51 -2.09 4.19
N LEU A 40 8.36 -0.99 4.91
CA LEU A 40 9.44 -0.17 5.43
C LEU A 40 9.31 -0.09 6.96
N GLY A 41 10.37 -0.48 7.65
CA GLY A 41 10.51 -0.32 9.10
C GLY A 41 11.53 0.77 9.41
N GLN A 42 11.20 1.73 10.28
CA GLN A 42 12.10 2.80 10.69
C GLN A 42 11.80 3.21 12.15
N ASN A 43 12.84 3.27 13.00
CA ASN A 43 12.75 3.69 14.39
C ASN A 43 11.67 2.96 15.23
N GLY A 44 11.46 1.67 14.99
CA GLY A 44 10.44 0.87 15.67
C GLY A 44 9.02 1.01 15.10
N ASN A 45 8.82 1.91 14.15
CA ASN A 45 7.58 2.03 13.38
C ASN A 45 7.67 1.21 12.09
N GLN A 46 6.53 0.78 11.58
CA GLN A 46 6.44 0.02 10.33
C GLN A 46 5.27 0.51 9.49
N CYS A 47 5.49 0.61 8.18
CA CYS A 47 4.45 0.76 7.19
C CYS A 47 4.60 -0.32 6.13
N CYS A 48 3.49 -0.84 5.63
CA CYS A 48 3.42 -1.86 4.62
C CYS A 48 2.34 -1.51 3.60
N VAL A 49 2.69 -1.65 2.32
CA VAL A 49 1.73 -1.79 1.23
C VAL A 49 1.56 -3.28 0.97
N SER A 50 0.33 -3.75 0.89
CA SER A 50 0.00 -5.16 0.59
C SER A 50 -1.21 -5.25 -0.33
N TRP A 51 -1.34 -6.34 -1.08
CA TRP A 51 -2.42 -6.49 -2.05
C TRP A 51 -3.06 -7.89 -2.05
N SER A 52 -4.30 -7.96 -2.51
CA SER A 52 -5.20 -9.09 -2.23
C SER A 52 -5.05 -10.30 -3.15
N ALA A 53 -4.36 -10.19 -4.28
CA ALA A 53 -4.21 -11.27 -5.28
C ALA A 53 -2.81 -11.26 -5.90
N ALA A 54 -2.33 -12.40 -6.40
CA ALA A 54 -1.09 -12.42 -7.18
C ALA A 54 -1.30 -11.69 -8.51
N VAL A 55 -0.27 -10.99 -8.99
CA VAL A 55 -0.28 -10.23 -10.24
C VAL A 55 1.07 -10.45 -10.91
N GLU A 56 1.07 -11.20 -12.01
CA GLU A 56 2.29 -11.51 -12.74
C GLU A 56 2.91 -10.26 -13.35
N SER A 57 4.24 -10.18 -13.36
CA SER A 57 5.02 -9.13 -14.02
C SER A 57 4.59 -7.70 -13.64
N MET A 58 4.22 -7.49 -12.38
CA MET A 58 3.70 -6.21 -11.91
C MET A 58 4.82 -5.18 -11.70
N PRO A 59 4.75 -3.99 -12.31
CA PRO A 59 5.63 -2.88 -11.97
C PRO A 59 5.35 -2.39 -10.55
N GLN A 60 6.39 -2.19 -9.74
CA GLN A 60 6.26 -1.63 -8.39
C GLN A 60 5.56 -0.26 -8.40
N SER A 61 5.76 0.53 -9.47
CA SER A 61 5.09 1.81 -9.69
C SER A 61 3.57 1.73 -9.71
N ASP A 62 2.98 0.59 -10.02
CA ASP A 62 1.51 0.44 -10.06
C ASP A 62 0.90 0.59 -8.65
N LEU A 63 1.66 0.22 -7.62
CA LEU A 63 1.28 0.38 -6.21
C LEU A 63 1.26 1.85 -5.76
N PHE A 64 1.97 2.74 -6.48
CA PHE A 64 2.07 4.14 -6.08
C PHE A 64 0.71 4.86 -6.14
N SER A 65 -0.08 4.60 -7.18
CA SER A 65 -1.32 5.36 -7.43
C SER A 65 -2.36 5.19 -6.33
N ALA A 66 -2.52 3.97 -5.82
CA ALA A 66 -3.47 3.67 -4.75
C ALA A 66 -2.92 4.07 -3.38
N ALA A 67 -1.67 3.71 -3.06
CA ALA A 67 -1.05 4.10 -1.79
C ALA A 67 -1.00 5.63 -1.61
N ASN A 68 -0.68 6.39 -2.67
CA ASN A 68 -0.67 7.85 -2.65
C ASN A 68 -2.07 8.48 -2.50
N LYS A 69 -3.15 7.75 -2.81
CA LYS A 69 -4.53 8.18 -2.50
C LYS A 69 -4.92 7.85 -1.06
N ILE A 70 -4.56 6.66 -0.57
CA ILE A 70 -4.87 6.24 0.81
C ILE A 70 -4.16 7.16 1.82
N LEU A 71 -2.89 7.49 1.56
CA LEU A 71 -2.03 8.22 2.48
C LEU A 71 -2.66 9.54 2.99
N PRO A 72 -3.07 10.51 2.14
CA PRO A 72 -3.72 11.74 2.60
C PRO A 72 -5.19 11.57 2.99
N ALA A 73 -5.89 10.57 2.45
CA ALA A 73 -7.31 10.37 2.72
C ALA A 73 -7.58 9.71 4.07
N CYS A 74 -6.65 8.88 4.54
CA CYS A 74 -6.80 8.06 5.74
C CYS A 74 -5.83 8.39 6.87
N VAL A 75 -5.14 9.53 6.77
CA VAL A 75 -4.34 10.05 7.88
C VAL A 75 -5.25 10.56 8.99
N SER A 76 -4.95 10.16 10.22
CA SER A 76 -5.57 10.66 11.45
C SER A 76 -4.46 10.97 12.45
N GLY A 77 -4.17 12.26 12.65
CA GLY A 77 -2.99 12.70 13.40
C GLY A 77 -1.69 12.26 12.70
N SER A 78 -0.86 11.48 13.38
CA SER A 78 0.40 10.92 12.84
C SER A 78 0.27 9.47 12.39
N SER A 79 -0.95 8.95 12.31
CA SER A 79 -1.25 7.55 11.98
C SER A 79 -2.01 7.44 10.67
N VAL A 80 -1.77 6.39 9.90
CA VAL A 80 -2.51 6.07 8.67
C VAL A 80 -2.86 4.59 8.62
N SER A 81 -4.09 4.28 8.24
CA SER A 81 -4.49 2.93 7.87
C SER A 81 -5.70 2.98 6.95
N GLY A 82 -5.65 2.20 5.88
CA GLY A 82 -6.72 2.17 4.91
C GLY A 82 -6.45 1.17 3.81
N LEU A 83 -7.45 1.06 2.94
CA LEU A 83 -7.39 0.26 1.74
C LEU A 83 -7.99 1.02 0.58
N ALA A 84 -7.59 0.65 -0.64
CA ALA A 84 -8.20 1.06 -1.88
C ALA A 84 -8.68 -0.20 -2.61
N ARG A 85 -9.94 -0.21 -3.03
CA ARG A 85 -10.49 -1.26 -3.89
C ARG A 85 -10.41 -0.87 -5.36
N ASN A 86 -10.56 -1.85 -6.24
CA ASN A 86 -10.53 -1.64 -7.69
C ASN A 86 -9.23 -0.96 -8.15
N VAL A 87 -8.10 -1.34 -7.53
CA VAL A 87 -6.77 -0.89 -7.92
C VAL A 87 -6.35 -1.68 -9.13
N ASN A 88 -5.99 -0.99 -10.21
CA ASN A 88 -5.51 -1.66 -11.41
C ASN A 88 -4.01 -1.88 -11.26
N LEU A 89 -3.61 -3.13 -11.03
CA LEU A 89 -2.23 -3.56 -10.99
C LEU A 89 -1.99 -4.46 -12.20
N ASN A 90 -1.16 -4.02 -13.14
CA ASN A 90 -0.87 -4.71 -14.41
C ASN A 90 -2.10 -5.29 -15.15
N GLY A 91 -3.21 -4.55 -15.19
CA GLY A 91 -4.46 -4.97 -15.85
C GLY A 91 -5.41 -5.79 -14.98
N GLY A 92 -4.99 -6.22 -13.78
CA GLY A 92 -5.82 -6.90 -12.79
C GLY A 92 -6.39 -5.94 -11.75
N CYS A 93 -7.69 -6.08 -11.43
CA CYS A 93 -8.30 -5.34 -10.33
C CYS A 93 -8.08 -6.05 -8.99
N VAL A 94 -7.39 -5.39 -8.06
CA VAL A 94 -7.15 -5.90 -6.71
C VAL A 94 -7.56 -4.90 -5.63
N THR A 95 -7.48 -5.33 -4.37
CA THR A 95 -7.47 -4.42 -3.23
C THR A 95 -6.03 -4.21 -2.79
N GLU A 96 -5.65 -2.96 -2.56
CA GLU A 96 -4.37 -2.56 -2.00
C GLU A 96 -4.59 -1.93 -0.62
N CYS A 97 -3.72 -2.25 0.34
CA CYS A 97 -3.83 -1.82 1.74
C CYS A 97 -2.55 -1.11 2.16
N LEU A 98 -2.70 -0.02 2.92
CA LEU A 98 -1.62 0.69 3.58
C LEU A 98 -1.84 0.60 5.10
N SER A 99 -0.96 -0.11 5.83
CA SER A 99 -1.10 -0.33 7.27
C SER A 99 0.24 -0.71 7.91
N ASN A 100 0.28 -1.00 9.21
CA ASN A 100 1.49 -1.51 9.86
C ASN A 100 1.72 -3.02 9.68
N ARG A 101 0.98 -3.69 8.79
CA ARG A 101 1.07 -5.14 8.55
C ARG A 101 1.27 -5.49 7.08
N ALA A 102 2.14 -6.47 6.84
CA ALA A 102 2.36 -7.07 5.52
C ALA A 102 1.13 -7.82 4.99
N THR A 103 0.22 -8.26 5.86
CA THR A 103 -0.98 -9.03 5.51
C THR A 103 -2.25 -8.19 5.59
N GLY A 104 -2.18 -6.88 5.37
CA GLY A 104 -3.33 -5.98 5.50
C GLY A 104 -4.47 -6.32 4.54
N CYS A 105 -4.13 -6.85 3.37
CA CYS A 105 -5.05 -7.20 2.27
C CYS A 105 -5.16 -8.71 2.00
N SER A 106 -4.51 -9.56 2.81
CA SER A 106 -4.51 -11.03 2.65
C SER A 106 -5.65 -11.71 3.39
#